data_AF-A0A1C0VKY8-F1
#
_entry.id   AF-A0A1C0VKY8-F1
#
_cell.length_a   1.000
_cell.length_b   1.000
_cell.length_c   1.000
_cell.angle_alpha   90.00
_cell.angle_beta   90.00
_cell.angle_gamma   90.00
#
_symmetry.space_group_name_H-M   'P 1'
#
loop_
_entity.id
_entity.type
_entity.pdbx_description
1 polymer ?
#
loop_
_entity_poly.entity_id
_entity_poly.type
_entity_poly.pdbx_seq_one_letter_code
_entity_poly.pdbx_strand_id
1 'polypeptide(L)'
;MPVYMMPNGEYRWSMRQASKAVGYNEGWLRDTIQAGGNALVKLQGYGFKGQIVESPGQGFIESHLVSTQDFMAMILYAVMVGYRRPAIALMAAAMQETLERRADHAFGVVRDEDEYIQKFEYRYASIMLNKDLRAAIGDWIEMNEQNIQDYTKTHSIRGGQRGIYASALGEIYKVLFGKNKAQINEFLDVPTYKTPKDNVDVNQLQRIAQIEDLAAKYIRRKSLNPIEAIRAAAEALMIELEDPKLGDRITRQDVHRVLDLKKTSKKNK
;
A
#
# COMPACT_ATOMS: atom_id res chain seq x y z
N MET A 1 0.43 -14.16 0.43
CA MET A 1 1.41 -15.00 -0.29
C MET A 1 1.42 -16.36 0.39
N PRO A 2 1.38 -17.49 -0.34
CA PRO A 2 1.50 -18.80 0.30
C PRO A 2 2.91 -18.97 0.87
N VAL A 3 2.96 -19.16 2.18
CA VAL A 3 4.15 -19.46 2.98
C VAL A 3 4.03 -20.90 3.44
N TYR A 4 5.12 -21.64 3.36
CA TYR A 4 5.19 -23.05 3.72
C TYR A 4 6.07 -23.19 4.96
N MET A 5 5.55 -23.86 5.99
CA MET A 5 6.34 -24.22 7.17
C MET A 5 6.89 -25.63 6.95
N MET A 6 8.20 -25.75 6.87
CA MET A 6 8.91 -27.02 6.74
C MET A 6 8.90 -27.78 8.09
N PRO A 7 9.11 -29.11 8.11
CA PRO A 7 9.12 -29.90 9.35
C PRO A 7 10.18 -29.46 10.37
N ASN A 8 11.24 -28.79 9.91
CA ASN A 8 12.31 -28.23 10.76
C ASN A 8 11.99 -26.80 11.28
N GLY A 9 10.78 -26.28 11.03
CA GLY A 9 10.37 -24.93 11.41
C GLY A 9 10.84 -23.82 10.47
N GLU A 10 11.54 -24.13 9.37
CA GLU A 10 11.93 -23.14 8.37
C GLU A 10 10.70 -22.66 7.56
N TYR A 11 10.54 -21.34 7.40
CA TYR A 11 9.56 -20.77 6.47
C TYR A 11 10.16 -20.63 5.06
N ARG A 12 9.44 -21.16 4.07
CA ARG A 12 9.80 -21.09 2.65
C ARG A 12 8.67 -20.51 1.80
N TRP A 13 9.05 -19.96 0.66
CA TRP A 13 8.20 -19.15 -0.21
C TRP A 13 8.12 -19.76 -1.60
N SER A 14 6.92 -19.81 -2.18
CA SER A 14 6.76 -20.24 -3.58
C SER A 14 7.52 -19.29 -4.52
N MET A 15 8.39 -19.82 -5.38
CA MET A 15 9.16 -19.04 -6.36
C MET A 15 8.28 -18.18 -7.27
N ARG A 16 7.14 -18.72 -7.71
CA ARG A 16 6.19 -18.01 -8.58
C ARG A 16 5.59 -16.81 -7.87
N GLN A 17 5.14 -17.01 -6.63
CA GLN A 17 4.50 -15.97 -5.84
C GLN A 17 5.51 -14.93 -5.36
N ALA A 18 6.71 -15.38 -4.98
CA ALA A 18 7.83 -14.50 -4.65
C ALA A 18 8.18 -13.59 -5.84
N SER A 19 8.30 -14.14 -7.06
CA SER A 19 8.59 -13.35 -8.27
C SER A 19 7.49 -12.32 -8.55
N LYS A 20 6.22 -12.73 -8.42
CA LYS A 20 5.08 -11.83 -8.57
C LYS A 20 5.06 -10.72 -7.51
N ALA A 21 5.34 -11.07 -6.25
CA ALA A 21 5.35 -10.15 -5.12
C ALA A 21 6.36 -9.00 -5.28
N VAL A 22 7.52 -9.29 -5.90
CA VAL A 22 8.54 -8.27 -6.17
C VAL A 22 8.37 -7.58 -7.53
N GLY A 23 7.27 -7.87 -8.26
CA GLY A 23 6.91 -7.18 -9.50
C GLY A 23 7.53 -7.73 -10.78
N TYR A 24 7.90 -9.01 -10.80
CA TYR A 24 8.28 -9.75 -12.00
C TYR A 24 7.17 -10.73 -12.43
N ASN A 25 7.34 -11.36 -13.60
CA ASN A 25 6.47 -12.45 -14.03
C ASN A 25 6.73 -13.71 -13.18
N GLU A 26 5.81 -14.67 -13.19
CA GLU A 26 5.88 -15.85 -12.31
C GLU A 26 7.06 -16.78 -12.61
N GLY A 27 7.52 -16.81 -13.87
CA GLY A 27 8.66 -17.63 -14.30
C GLY A 27 10.02 -16.97 -14.04
N TRP A 28 10.05 -15.69 -13.68
CA TRP A 28 11.26 -14.87 -13.73
C TRP A 28 12.43 -15.48 -12.97
N LEU A 29 12.21 -15.93 -11.74
CA LEU A 29 13.29 -16.49 -10.93
C LEU A 29 13.79 -17.81 -11.53
N ARG A 30 12.89 -18.68 -12.00
CA ARG A 30 13.27 -19.94 -12.66
C ARG A 30 14.11 -19.66 -13.91
N ASP A 31 13.63 -18.76 -14.76
CA ASP A 31 14.28 -18.42 -16.01
C ASP A 31 15.64 -17.73 -15.75
N THR A 32 15.74 -16.92 -14.69
CA THR A 32 17.00 -16.29 -14.24
C THR A 32 18.03 -17.30 -13.77
N ILE A 33 17.60 -18.32 -13.01
CA ILE A 33 18.48 -19.40 -12.55
C ILE A 33 18.94 -20.26 -13.73
N GLN A 34 18.02 -20.64 -14.62
CA GLN A 34 18.33 -21.45 -15.81
C GLN A 34 19.26 -20.75 -16.79
N ALA A 35 19.07 -19.44 -16.99
CA ALA A 35 19.91 -18.67 -17.90
C ALA A 35 21.33 -18.45 -17.37
N GLY A 36 21.57 -18.57 -16.06
CA GLY A 36 22.91 -18.43 -15.45
C GLY A 36 23.59 -17.08 -15.68
N GLY A 37 22.86 -16.04 -16.08
CA GLY A 37 23.42 -14.78 -16.56
C GLY A 37 23.68 -13.72 -15.47
N ASN A 38 23.97 -12.49 -15.90
CA ASN A 38 24.28 -11.34 -15.04
C ASN A 38 23.23 -11.07 -13.93
N ALA A 39 21.96 -11.40 -14.18
CA ALA A 39 20.91 -11.26 -13.17
C ALA A 39 21.12 -12.21 -11.98
N LEU A 40 21.53 -13.46 -12.23
CA LEU A 40 21.84 -14.43 -11.19
C LEU A 40 23.08 -14.02 -10.39
N VAL A 41 24.14 -13.54 -11.06
CA VAL A 41 25.35 -13.04 -10.40
C VAL A 41 25.02 -11.89 -9.45
N LYS A 42 24.18 -10.94 -9.89
CA LYS A 42 23.73 -9.84 -9.02
C LYS A 42 22.86 -10.31 -7.86
N LEU A 43 21.96 -11.27 -8.07
CA LEU A 43 21.18 -11.89 -6.99
C LEU A 43 22.10 -12.55 -5.95
N GLN A 44 23.12 -13.29 -6.38
CA GLN A 44 24.13 -13.88 -5.50
C GLN A 44 24.90 -12.81 -4.72
N GLY A 45 25.18 -11.66 -5.34
CA GLY A 45 25.74 -10.49 -4.66
C GLY A 45 24.86 -9.93 -3.52
N TYR A 46 23.54 -10.15 -3.56
CA TYR A 46 22.62 -9.83 -2.48
C TYR A 46 22.36 -11.00 -1.51
N GLY A 47 23.12 -12.10 -1.63
CA GLY A 47 23.05 -13.26 -0.73
C GLY A 47 22.14 -14.40 -1.18
N PHE A 48 21.70 -14.42 -2.45
CA PHE A 48 20.93 -15.53 -3.02
C PHE A 48 21.79 -16.79 -3.11
N LYS A 49 21.34 -17.89 -2.49
CA LYS A 49 21.98 -19.21 -2.45
C LYS A 49 21.37 -20.20 -3.43
N GLY A 50 20.10 -20.02 -3.81
CA GLY A 50 19.42 -20.86 -4.80
C GLY A 50 19.08 -22.27 -4.31
N GLN A 51 18.88 -22.46 -3.00
CA GLN A 51 18.47 -23.75 -2.44
C GLN A 51 16.97 -23.96 -2.64
N ILE A 52 16.60 -24.56 -3.77
CA ILE A 52 15.22 -24.85 -4.12
C ILE A 52 14.79 -26.18 -3.48
N VAL A 53 13.63 -26.18 -2.83
CA VAL A 53 12.98 -27.40 -2.33
C VAL A 53 11.65 -27.57 -3.04
N GLU A 54 11.36 -28.80 -3.44
CA GLU A 54 10.07 -29.17 -4.02
C GLU A 54 9.10 -29.53 -2.90
N SER A 55 7.92 -28.92 -2.92
CA SER A 55 6.83 -29.31 -2.03
C SER A 55 5.86 -30.20 -2.79
N PRO A 56 5.60 -31.45 -2.32
CA PRO A 56 4.58 -32.29 -2.90
C PRO A 56 3.20 -31.68 -2.63
N GLY A 57 2.43 -31.49 -3.69
CA GLY A 57 1.00 -31.29 -3.63
C GLY A 57 0.24 -32.60 -3.63
N GLN A 58 -1.09 -32.57 -3.58
CA GLN A 58 -1.89 -33.77 -3.83
C GLN A 58 -1.66 -34.27 -5.27
N GLY A 59 -0.67 -35.14 -5.46
CA GLY A 59 -0.43 -35.92 -6.68
C GLY A 59 0.58 -35.35 -7.70
N PHE A 60 1.04 -34.10 -7.58
CA PHE A 60 2.08 -33.49 -8.43
C PHE A 60 2.98 -32.54 -7.62
N ILE A 61 4.19 -32.22 -8.11
CA ILE A 61 5.02 -31.13 -7.54
C ILE A 61 4.23 -29.82 -7.71
N GLU A 62 3.66 -29.31 -6.62
CA GLU A 62 2.77 -28.14 -6.65
C GLU A 62 3.57 -26.83 -6.63
N SER A 63 4.75 -26.82 -6.03
CA SER A 63 5.56 -25.60 -5.94
C SER A 63 7.04 -25.85 -5.70
N HIS A 64 7.86 -25.04 -6.39
CA HIS A 64 9.27 -24.85 -6.05
C HIS A 64 9.38 -23.74 -5.01
N LEU A 65 10.07 -24.04 -3.92
CA LEU A 65 10.16 -23.20 -2.74
C LEU A 65 11.58 -22.65 -2.55
N VAL A 66 11.68 -21.38 -2.18
CA VAL A 66 12.93 -20.70 -1.80
C VAL A 66 12.92 -20.31 -0.34
N SER A 67 14.10 -20.21 0.25
CA SER A 67 14.26 -19.75 1.64
C SER A 67 13.82 -18.29 1.81
N THR A 68 13.52 -17.90 3.05
CA THR A 68 13.27 -16.48 3.38
C THR A 68 14.48 -15.59 3.05
N GLN A 69 15.70 -16.12 3.20
CA GLN A 69 16.93 -15.41 2.83
C GLN A 69 17.02 -15.15 1.32
N ASP A 70 16.71 -16.16 0.52
CA ASP A 70 16.68 -16.03 -0.94
C ASP A 70 15.59 -15.06 -1.39
N PHE A 71 14.42 -15.08 -0.75
CA PHE A 71 13.37 -14.11 -1.03
C PHE A 71 13.80 -12.68 -0.69
N MET A 72 14.52 -12.48 0.41
CA MET A 72 15.09 -11.17 0.74
C MET A 72 16.09 -10.69 -0.32
N ALA A 73 16.96 -11.58 -0.82
CA ALA A 73 17.88 -11.25 -1.91
C ALA A 73 17.13 -10.85 -3.20
N MET A 74 15.99 -11.50 -3.49
CA MET A 74 15.12 -11.10 -4.59
C MET A 74 14.51 -9.71 -4.38
N ILE A 75 14.04 -9.39 -3.17
CA ILE A 75 13.50 -8.04 -2.85
C ILE A 75 14.59 -7.00 -3.08
N LEU A 76 15.79 -7.20 -2.53
CA LEU A 76 16.91 -6.27 -2.69
C LEU A 76 17.30 -6.08 -4.15
N TYR A 77 17.41 -7.16 -4.92
CA TYR A 77 17.66 -7.08 -6.35
C TYR A 77 16.57 -6.29 -7.08
N ALA A 78 15.31 -6.60 -6.81
CA ALA A 78 14.17 -5.94 -7.45
C ALA A 78 14.10 -4.45 -7.10
N VAL A 79 14.52 -4.05 -5.89
CA VAL A 79 14.62 -2.65 -5.46
C VAL A 79 15.79 -1.94 -6.14
N MET A 80 17.00 -2.49 -6.00
CA MET A 80 18.25 -1.79 -6.34
C MET A 80 18.58 -1.83 -7.83
N VAL A 81 18.23 -2.92 -8.50
CA VAL A 81 18.54 -3.16 -9.92
C VAL A 81 17.28 -3.03 -10.76
N GLY A 82 16.19 -3.64 -10.30
CA GLY A 82 14.93 -3.68 -11.03
C GLY A 82 14.06 -2.42 -10.89
N TYR A 83 14.32 -1.58 -9.88
CA TYR A 83 13.48 -0.44 -9.48
C TYR A 83 11.97 -0.80 -9.43
N ARG A 84 11.66 -2.03 -9.02
CA ARG A 84 10.31 -2.59 -9.04
C ARG A 84 9.50 -2.03 -7.89
N ARG A 85 8.39 -1.35 -8.22
CA ARG A 85 7.49 -0.72 -7.25
C ARG A 85 6.95 -1.70 -6.19
N PRO A 86 6.49 -2.92 -6.54
CA PRO A 86 6.02 -3.87 -5.54
C PRO A 86 7.11 -4.24 -4.52
N ALA A 87 8.36 -4.39 -4.96
CA ALA A 87 9.48 -4.68 -4.08
C ALA A 87 9.84 -3.50 -3.16
N ILE A 88 9.81 -2.27 -3.67
CA ILE A 88 10.05 -1.05 -2.88
C ILE A 88 8.97 -0.89 -1.80
N ALA A 89 7.70 -1.07 -2.16
CA ALA A 89 6.58 -0.99 -1.22
C ALA A 89 6.67 -2.08 -0.13
N LEU A 90 6.98 -3.31 -0.54
CA LEU A 90 7.17 -4.44 0.37
C LEU A 90 8.30 -4.17 1.37
N MET A 91 9.46 -3.73 0.86
CA MET A 91 10.62 -3.43 1.68
C MET A 91 10.36 -2.28 2.66
N ALA A 92 9.76 -1.18 2.19
CA ALA A 92 9.48 -0.02 3.02
C ALA A 92 8.45 -0.32 4.12
N ALA A 93 7.36 -1.00 3.78
CA ALA A 93 6.32 -1.39 4.74
C ALA A 93 6.87 -2.34 5.82
N ALA A 94 7.60 -3.39 5.41
CA ALA A 94 8.21 -4.36 6.32
C ALA A 94 9.26 -3.73 7.23
N MET A 95 10.11 -2.86 6.68
CA MET A 95 11.15 -2.16 7.45
C MET A 95 10.51 -1.25 8.50
N GLN A 96 9.48 -0.49 8.13
CA GLN A 96 8.80 0.41 9.04
C GLN A 96 8.08 -0.36 10.16
N GLU A 97 7.41 -1.46 9.84
CA GLU A 97 6.80 -2.34 10.86
C GLU A 97 7.86 -2.88 11.83
N THR A 98 8.98 -3.38 11.31
CA THR A 98 10.07 -3.94 12.13
C THR A 98 10.67 -2.89 13.07
N LEU A 99 10.87 -1.66 12.59
CA LEU A 99 11.39 -0.56 13.42
C LEU A 99 10.38 -0.14 14.49
N GLU A 100 9.09 -0.09 14.17
CA GLU A 100 8.05 0.24 15.13
C GLU A 100 7.88 -0.84 16.20
N ARG A 101 7.89 -2.12 15.84
CA ARG A 101 7.88 -3.23 16.82
C ARG A 101 9.02 -3.09 17.84
N ARG A 102 10.22 -2.72 17.38
CA ARG A 102 11.37 -2.47 18.26
C ARG A 102 11.17 -1.26 19.16
N ALA A 103 10.61 -0.18 18.62
CA ALA A 103 10.29 1.02 19.39
C ALA A 103 9.20 0.72 20.45
N ASP A 104 8.13 0.03 20.07
CA ASP A 104 7.04 -0.35 20.96
C ASP A 104 7.55 -1.17 22.14
N HIS A 105 8.36 -2.19 21.85
CA HIS A 105 9.02 -2.97 22.88
C HIS A 105 9.86 -2.10 23.82
N ALA A 106 10.63 -1.14 23.28
CA ALA A 106 11.46 -0.23 24.08
C ALA A 106 10.64 0.72 24.97
N PHE A 107 9.44 1.12 24.52
CA PHE A 107 8.55 2.03 25.25
C PHE A 107 7.45 1.33 26.05
N GLY A 108 7.46 -0.01 26.10
CA GLY A 108 6.44 -0.81 26.80
C GLY A 108 5.05 -0.70 26.17
N VAL A 109 4.97 -0.40 24.88
CA VAL A 109 3.71 -0.38 24.12
C VAL A 109 3.38 -1.82 23.73
N VAL A 110 2.19 -2.27 24.10
CA VAL A 110 1.67 -3.59 23.75
C VAL A 110 0.65 -3.44 22.63
N ARG A 111 0.88 -4.16 21.53
CA ARG A 111 0.00 -4.29 20.37
C ARG A 111 -0.21 -5.76 20.07
N ASP A 112 -1.36 -6.11 19.51
CA ASP A 112 -1.58 -7.45 19.00
C ASP A 112 -0.97 -7.63 17.59
N GLU A 113 -0.81 -8.89 17.18
CA GLU A 113 -0.24 -9.22 15.87
C GLU A 113 -1.16 -8.80 14.71
N ASP A 114 -2.47 -8.83 14.91
CA ASP A 114 -3.45 -8.41 13.90
C ASP A 114 -3.32 -6.90 13.61
N GLU A 115 -3.04 -6.08 14.61
CA GLU A 115 -2.77 -4.64 14.49
C GLU A 115 -1.49 -4.39 13.69
N TYR A 116 -0.44 -5.20 13.87
CA TYR A 116 0.78 -5.09 13.06
C TYR A 116 0.54 -5.50 11.60
N ILE A 117 -0.19 -6.60 11.38
CA ILE A 117 -0.56 -7.08 10.03
C ILE A 117 -1.36 -6.01 9.30
N GLN A 118 -2.39 -5.47 9.96
CA GLN A 118 -3.22 -4.38 9.44
C GLN A 118 -2.37 -3.16 9.05
N LYS A 119 -1.50 -2.69 9.96
CA LYS A 119 -0.60 -1.56 9.68
C LYS A 119 0.36 -1.81 8.53
N PHE A 120 0.89 -3.02 8.42
CA PHE A 120 1.73 -3.42 7.30
C PHE A 120 0.94 -3.33 5.99
N GLU A 121 -0.26 -3.90 5.95
CA GLU A 121 -1.14 -3.86 4.79
C GLU A 121 -1.47 -2.41 4.39
N TYR A 122 -1.74 -1.51 5.34
CA TYR A 122 -1.94 -0.08 5.02
C TYR A 122 -0.72 0.59 4.41
N ARG A 123 0.48 0.31 4.91
CA ARG A 123 1.71 0.91 4.38
C ARG A 123 1.99 0.39 2.99
N TYR A 124 1.91 -0.92 2.82
CA TYR A 124 2.12 -1.56 1.54
C TYR A 124 1.15 -1.01 0.49
N ALA A 125 -0.14 -1.00 0.83
CA ALA A 125 -1.20 -0.43 0.03
C ALA A 125 -0.90 1.04 -0.29
N SER A 126 -0.77 1.92 0.72
CA SER A 126 -0.62 3.37 0.51
C SER A 126 0.54 3.76 -0.41
N ILE A 127 1.67 3.03 -0.34
CA ILE A 127 2.83 3.22 -1.22
C ILE A 127 2.51 2.78 -2.66
N MET A 128 1.87 1.63 -2.83
CA MET A 128 1.51 1.10 -4.14
C MET A 128 0.46 1.98 -4.84
N LEU A 129 -0.58 2.38 -4.11
CA LEU A 129 -1.82 2.88 -4.69
C LEU A 129 -1.75 4.33 -5.16
N ASN A 130 -1.03 5.20 -4.43
CA ASN A 130 -0.99 6.61 -4.79
C ASN A 130 -0.11 6.88 -6.03
N LYS A 131 0.90 6.03 -6.28
CA LYS A 131 1.86 6.23 -7.37
C LYS A 131 1.32 5.82 -8.74
N ASP A 132 0.43 4.84 -8.80
CA ASP A 132 -0.13 4.37 -10.07
C ASP A 132 -1.17 5.34 -10.62
N LEU A 133 -2.04 5.87 -9.75
CA LEU A 133 -2.94 6.97 -10.13
C LEU A 133 -2.14 8.22 -10.53
N ARG A 134 -1.12 8.62 -9.76
CA ARG A 134 -0.24 9.75 -10.14
C ARG A 134 0.43 9.53 -11.51
N ALA A 135 0.95 8.33 -11.77
CA ALA A 135 1.55 8.03 -13.06
C ALA A 135 0.51 8.14 -14.19
N ALA A 136 -0.67 7.55 -14.03
CA ALA A 136 -1.74 7.64 -15.02
C ALA A 136 -2.20 9.10 -15.27
N ILE A 137 -2.30 9.92 -14.21
CA ILE A 137 -2.59 11.36 -14.35
C ILE A 137 -1.46 12.06 -15.11
N GLY A 138 -0.19 11.73 -14.85
CA GLY A 138 0.95 12.26 -15.58
C GLY A 138 0.89 11.93 -17.07
N ASP A 139 0.70 10.64 -17.38
CA ASP A 139 0.53 10.15 -18.77
C ASP A 139 -0.61 10.89 -19.47
N TRP A 140 -1.74 11.08 -18.78
CA TRP A 140 -2.89 11.83 -19.31
C TRP A 140 -2.59 13.31 -19.52
N ILE A 141 -1.84 13.96 -18.61
CA ILE A 141 -1.47 15.37 -18.75
C ILE A 141 -0.59 15.58 -19.99
N GLU A 142 0.39 14.70 -20.20
CA GLU A 142 1.29 14.75 -21.37
C GLU A 142 0.51 14.58 -22.68
N MET A 143 -0.45 13.64 -22.71
CA MET A 143 -1.30 13.41 -23.88
C MET A 143 -2.29 14.56 -24.16
N ASN A 144 -2.60 15.39 -23.16
CA ASN A 144 -3.63 16.43 -23.25
C ASN A 144 -3.07 17.84 -23.02
N GLU A 145 -1.76 18.05 -23.21
CA GLU A 145 -1.06 19.29 -22.84
C GLU A 145 -1.75 20.55 -23.37
N GLN A 146 -2.24 20.51 -24.61
CA GLN A 146 -2.92 21.62 -25.27
C GLN A 146 -4.28 21.98 -24.63
N ASN A 147 -4.94 21.02 -23.97
CA ASN A 147 -6.28 21.16 -23.40
C ASN A 147 -6.27 21.32 -21.87
N ILE A 148 -5.10 21.33 -21.23
CA ILE A 148 -4.99 21.42 -19.77
C ILE A 148 -5.59 22.70 -19.22
N GLN A 149 -5.45 23.83 -19.91
CA GLN A 149 -6.03 25.09 -19.45
C GLN A 149 -7.56 25.02 -19.39
N ASP A 150 -8.19 24.45 -20.41
CA ASP A 150 -9.64 24.32 -20.46
C ASP A 150 -10.15 23.30 -19.44
N TYR A 151 -9.42 22.19 -19.26
CA TYR A 151 -9.72 21.22 -18.20
C TYR A 151 -9.65 21.86 -16.80
N THR A 152 -8.58 22.59 -16.51
CA THR A 152 -8.41 23.25 -15.20
C THR A 152 -9.46 24.32 -14.94
N LYS A 153 -9.92 25.05 -15.97
CA LYS A 153 -11.05 25.98 -15.85
C LYS A 153 -12.36 25.25 -15.60
N THR A 154 -12.66 24.22 -16.40
CA THR A 154 -13.90 23.43 -16.32
C THR A 154 -14.10 22.83 -14.93
N HIS A 155 -13.02 22.34 -14.33
CA HIS A 155 -13.06 21.73 -12.99
C HIS A 155 -12.66 22.68 -11.86
N SER A 156 -12.51 23.99 -12.13
CA SER A 156 -12.11 25.00 -11.14
C SER A 156 -10.83 24.64 -10.36
N ILE A 157 -9.86 24.03 -11.04
CA ILE A 157 -8.61 23.53 -10.48
C ILE A 157 -7.60 24.68 -10.34
N ARG A 158 -7.11 24.90 -9.11
CA ARG A 158 -6.06 25.89 -8.81
C ARG A 158 -4.67 25.24 -8.90
N GLY A 159 -3.68 25.98 -9.41
CA GLY A 159 -2.28 25.53 -9.44
C GLY A 159 -1.86 24.76 -10.71
N GLY A 160 -2.60 24.91 -11.81
CA GLY A 160 -2.26 24.33 -13.12
C GLY A 160 -2.17 22.79 -13.10
N GLN A 161 -1.21 22.22 -13.82
CA GLN A 161 -0.98 20.77 -13.88
C GLN A 161 -0.78 20.14 -12.50
N ARG A 162 -0.06 20.81 -11.59
CA ARG A 162 0.13 20.34 -10.21
C ARG A 162 -1.19 20.27 -9.43
N GLY A 163 -2.12 21.19 -9.73
CA GLY A 163 -3.46 21.23 -9.17
C GLY A 163 -4.31 20.02 -9.51
N ILE A 164 -4.04 19.34 -10.63
CA ILE A 164 -4.81 18.18 -11.09
C ILE A 164 -4.65 17.01 -10.13
N TYR A 165 -3.43 16.76 -9.64
CA TYR A 165 -3.17 15.72 -8.64
C TYR A 165 -3.90 15.97 -7.33
N ALA A 166 -3.88 17.22 -6.85
CA ALA A 166 -4.57 17.61 -5.62
C ALA A 166 -6.09 17.52 -5.79
N SER A 167 -6.60 17.89 -6.97
CA SER A 167 -8.03 17.84 -7.29
C SER A 167 -8.52 16.41 -7.44
N ALA A 168 -7.72 15.51 -8.03
CA ALA A 168 -8.00 14.08 -8.10
C ALA A 168 -8.11 13.47 -6.68
N LEU A 169 -7.13 13.73 -5.81
CA LEU A 169 -7.20 13.27 -4.42
C LEU A 169 -8.41 13.86 -3.68
N GLY A 170 -8.69 15.14 -3.89
CA GLY A 170 -9.88 15.81 -3.33
C GLY A 170 -11.18 15.20 -3.84
N GLU A 171 -11.23 14.75 -5.09
CA GLU A 171 -12.40 14.08 -5.65
C GLU A 171 -12.62 12.70 -5.03
N ILE A 172 -11.55 11.93 -4.77
CA ILE A 172 -11.63 10.66 -4.03
C ILE A 172 -12.29 10.88 -2.67
N TYR A 173 -11.89 11.93 -1.96
CA TYR A 173 -12.49 12.29 -0.68
C TYR A 173 -13.96 12.67 -0.78
N LYS A 174 -14.36 13.37 -1.85
CA LYS A 174 -15.77 13.70 -2.07
C LYS A 174 -16.61 12.47 -2.40
N VAL A 175 -16.14 11.58 -3.27
CA VAL A 175 -16.91 10.39 -3.65
C VAL A 175 -17.02 9.38 -2.50
N LEU A 176 -16.03 9.34 -1.61
CA LEU A 176 -16.05 8.42 -0.47
C LEU A 176 -16.76 9.00 0.76
N PHE A 177 -16.49 10.27 1.10
CA PHE A 177 -16.94 10.88 2.36
C PHE A 177 -17.97 12.00 2.18
N GLY A 178 -18.20 12.47 0.96
CA GLY A 178 -19.05 13.63 0.69
C GLY A 178 -18.46 14.94 1.24
N LYS A 179 -17.18 14.92 1.64
CA LYS A 179 -16.51 15.99 2.39
C LYS A 179 -15.19 16.35 1.71
N ASN A 180 -14.79 17.62 1.84
CA ASN A 180 -13.47 18.06 1.41
C ASN A 180 -12.40 17.73 2.47
N LYS A 181 -11.12 17.88 2.12
CA LYS A 181 -9.98 17.61 3.01
C LYS A 181 -10.12 18.27 4.39
N ALA A 182 -10.49 19.55 4.44
CA ALA A 182 -10.57 20.30 5.69
C ALA A 182 -11.70 19.76 6.58
N GLN A 183 -12.85 19.48 5.99
CA GLN A 183 -14.01 18.90 6.69
C GLN A 183 -13.72 17.49 7.21
N ILE A 184 -12.98 16.68 6.46
CA ILE A 184 -12.57 15.35 6.92
C ILE A 184 -11.62 15.47 8.09
N ASN A 185 -10.61 16.33 7.98
CA ASN A 185 -9.65 16.53 9.05
C ASN A 185 -10.31 17.07 10.33
N GLU A 186 -11.27 17.98 10.20
CA GLU A 186 -12.10 18.46 11.31
C GLU A 186 -12.92 17.33 11.93
N PHE A 187 -13.55 16.48 11.12
CA PHE A 187 -14.32 15.32 11.60
C PHE A 187 -13.44 14.31 12.35
N LEU A 188 -12.20 14.12 11.92
CA LEU A 188 -11.22 13.22 12.51
C LEU A 188 -10.45 13.83 13.69
N ASP A 189 -10.68 15.10 14.04
CA ASP A 189 -9.88 15.86 15.02
C ASP A 189 -8.37 15.83 14.72
N VAL A 190 -8.00 16.00 13.44
CA VAL A 190 -6.60 16.08 12.99
C VAL A 190 -6.29 17.45 12.37
N PRO A 191 -5.04 17.96 12.50
CA PRO A 191 -4.68 19.25 11.93
C PRO A 191 -4.96 19.36 10.43
N THR A 192 -5.54 20.48 10.00
CA THR A 192 -6.01 20.73 8.63
C THR A 192 -4.95 20.54 7.53
N TYR A 193 -3.67 20.74 7.86
CA TYR A 193 -2.56 20.55 6.92
C TYR A 193 -2.27 19.07 6.64
N LYS A 194 -2.60 18.14 7.54
CA LYS A 194 -2.34 16.70 7.38
C LYS A 194 -3.19 16.08 6.28
N THR A 195 -2.73 14.96 5.71
CA THR A 195 -3.48 14.22 4.71
C THR A 195 -4.50 13.31 5.40
N PRO A 196 -5.81 13.37 5.06
CA PRO A 196 -6.82 12.49 5.62
C PRO A 196 -6.48 11.00 5.51
N LYS A 197 -5.93 10.60 4.36
CA LYS A 197 -5.46 9.23 4.09
C LYS A 197 -4.53 8.67 5.17
N ASP A 198 -3.75 9.50 5.87
CA ASP A 198 -2.82 9.03 6.90
C ASP A 198 -3.51 8.76 8.26
N ASN A 199 -4.80 9.09 8.39
CA ASN A 199 -5.52 9.10 9.66
C ASN A 199 -6.88 8.38 9.60
N VAL A 200 -7.41 8.08 8.42
CA VAL A 200 -8.67 7.34 8.28
C VAL A 200 -8.52 5.85 8.57
N ASP A 201 -9.65 5.22 8.92
CA ASP A 201 -9.76 3.79 9.18
C ASP A 201 -9.29 2.93 7.99
N VAL A 202 -8.82 1.75 8.36
CA VAL A 202 -8.45 0.60 7.54
C VAL A 202 -9.33 0.39 6.31
N ASN A 203 -10.63 0.27 6.52
CA ASN A 203 -11.57 -0.09 5.48
C ASN A 203 -11.74 1.08 4.52
N GLN A 204 -11.71 2.30 5.05
CA GLN A 204 -11.77 3.53 4.28
C GLN A 204 -10.49 3.72 3.45
N LEU A 205 -9.33 3.35 4.00
CA LEU A 205 -8.07 3.28 3.26
C LEU A 205 -8.12 2.28 2.11
N GLN A 206 -8.69 1.09 2.34
CA GLN A 206 -8.90 0.09 1.30
C GLN A 206 -9.92 0.54 0.24
N ARG A 207 -10.94 1.33 0.59
CA ARG A 207 -11.85 1.92 -0.41
C ARG A 207 -11.15 3.00 -1.24
N ILE A 208 -10.39 3.90 -0.59
CA ILE A 208 -9.53 4.88 -1.28
C ILE A 208 -8.61 4.15 -2.26
N ALA A 209 -8.01 3.04 -1.84
CA ALA A 209 -7.17 2.18 -2.66
C ALA A 209 -7.84 1.69 -3.93
N GLN A 210 -9.00 1.08 -3.77
CA GLN A 210 -9.77 0.49 -4.88
C GLN A 210 -10.16 1.56 -5.89
N ILE A 211 -10.57 2.75 -5.41
CA ILE A 211 -10.86 3.90 -6.26
C ILE A 211 -9.60 4.34 -7.02
N GLU A 212 -8.45 4.50 -6.34
CA GLU A 212 -7.18 4.91 -6.97
C GLU A 212 -6.75 3.93 -8.09
N ASP A 213 -6.80 2.63 -7.83
CA ASP A 213 -6.40 1.59 -8.80
C ASP A 213 -7.34 1.54 -10.01
N LEU A 214 -8.66 1.55 -9.77
CA LEU A 214 -9.63 1.49 -10.85
C LEU A 214 -9.64 2.78 -11.68
N ALA A 215 -9.50 3.94 -11.04
CA ALA A 215 -9.35 5.22 -11.73
C ALA A 215 -8.09 5.24 -12.60
N ALA A 216 -6.95 4.75 -12.12
CA ALA A 216 -5.73 4.65 -12.91
C ALA A 216 -5.92 3.78 -14.17
N LYS A 217 -6.64 2.65 -14.05
CA LYS A 217 -7.00 1.80 -15.19
C LYS A 217 -7.93 2.51 -16.17
N TYR A 218 -8.89 3.29 -15.68
CA TYR A 218 -9.82 4.04 -16.51
C TYR A 218 -9.16 5.18 -17.27
N ILE A 219 -8.24 5.91 -16.64
CA ILE A 219 -7.42 6.91 -17.32
C ILE A 219 -6.63 6.25 -18.47
N ARG A 220 -5.95 5.14 -18.21
CA ARG A 220 -5.08 4.48 -19.21
C ARG A 220 -5.82 3.75 -20.31
N ARG A 221 -6.94 3.09 -20.00
CA ARG A 221 -7.62 2.16 -20.94
C ARG A 221 -8.85 2.75 -21.58
N LYS A 222 -9.54 3.65 -20.88
CA LYS A 222 -10.77 4.28 -21.36
C LYS A 222 -10.56 5.76 -21.73
N SER A 223 -9.33 6.26 -21.61
CA SER A 223 -8.96 7.66 -21.88
C SER A 223 -9.81 8.67 -21.12
N LEU A 224 -10.34 8.29 -19.95
CA LEU A 224 -11.10 9.20 -19.10
C LEU A 224 -10.17 10.24 -18.47
N ASN A 225 -10.69 11.46 -18.28
CA ASN A 225 -9.95 12.45 -17.51
C ASN A 225 -9.90 12.07 -16.02
N PRO A 226 -8.95 12.62 -15.23
CA PRO A 226 -8.73 12.18 -13.86
C PRO A 226 -9.96 12.24 -12.96
N ILE A 227 -10.76 13.32 -13.03
CA ILE A 227 -11.94 13.50 -12.18
C ILE A 227 -13.06 12.53 -12.58
N GLU A 228 -13.33 12.39 -13.88
CA GLU A 228 -14.31 11.44 -14.39
C GLU A 228 -13.92 9.99 -14.10
N ALA A 229 -12.64 9.65 -14.24
CA ALA A 229 -12.14 8.32 -13.93
C ALA A 229 -12.38 7.93 -12.47
N ILE A 230 -12.20 8.88 -11.54
CA ILE A 230 -12.47 8.68 -10.11
C ILE A 230 -13.96 8.48 -9.84
N ARG A 231 -14.83 9.30 -10.46
CA ARG A 231 -16.28 9.15 -10.31
C ARG A 231 -16.77 7.83 -10.87
N ALA A 232 -16.35 7.49 -12.09
CA ALA A 232 -16.68 6.22 -12.73
C ALA A 232 -16.14 5.02 -11.92
N ALA A 233 -14.96 5.14 -11.31
CA ALA A 233 -14.42 4.12 -10.43
C ALA A 233 -15.27 3.93 -9.17
N ALA A 234 -15.66 5.02 -8.51
CA ALA A 234 -16.53 4.97 -7.33
C ALA A 234 -17.91 4.37 -7.65
N GLU A 235 -18.49 4.74 -8.80
CA GLU A 235 -19.76 4.19 -9.29
C GLU A 235 -19.65 2.69 -9.59
N ALA A 236 -18.60 2.27 -10.30
CA ALA A 236 -18.37 0.85 -10.62
C ALA A 236 -18.10 -0.01 -9.38
N LEU A 237 -17.52 0.59 -8.33
CA LEU A 237 -17.29 -0.05 -7.03
C LEU A 237 -18.51 0.02 -6.11
N MET A 238 -19.60 0.67 -6.53
CA MET A 238 -20.82 0.90 -5.73
C MET A 238 -20.48 1.53 -4.36
N ILE A 239 -19.61 2.54 -4.37
CA ILE A 239 -19.19 3.22 -3.16
C ILE A 239 -20.34 4.08 -2.64
N GLU A 240 -20.84 3.72 -1.45
CA GLU A 240 -21.74 4.56 -0.69
C GLU A 240 -20.95 5.55 0.17
N LEU A 241 -21.56 6.71 0.42
CA LEU A 241 -20.99 7.73 1.29
C LEU A 241 -20.88 7.19 2.72
N GLU A 242 -19.69 7.33 3.29
CA GLU A 242 -19.43 6.97 4.69
C GLU A 242 -18.86 8.16 5.46
N ASP A 243 -19.10 8.20 6.77
CA ASP A 243 -18.45 9.20 7.62
C ASP A 243 -16.97 8.84 7.84
N PRO A 244 -16.04 9.80 7.81
CA PRO A 244 -14.63 9.54 8.11
C PRO A 244 -14.48 8.97 9.52
N LYS A 245 -13.76 7.86 9.66
CA LYS A 245 -13.46 7.25 10.95
C LYS A 245 -11.97 7.38 11.19
N LEU A 246 -11.60 7.80 12.39
CA LEU A 246 -10.19 7.80 12.78
C LEU A 246 -9.77 6.33 12.87
N GLY A 247 -8.70 5.96 12.17
CA GLY A 247 -8.13 4.62 12.32
C GLY A 247 -7.73 4.40 13.78
N ASP A 248 -7.90 3.17 14.28
CA ASP A 248 -7.68 2.83 15.69
C ASP A 248 -6.28 3.24 16.16
N ARG A 249 -6.21 4.47 16.68
CA ARG A 249 -5.12 4.97 17.48
C ARG A 249 -5.67 5.07 18.88
N ILE A 250 -5.52 4.00 19.64
CA ILE A 250 -5.44 4.16 21.09
C ILE A 250 -4.13 4.90 21.34
N THR A 251 -4.18 6.23 21.41
CA THR A 251 -3.01 7.00 21.80
C THR A 251 -2.80 6.85 23.31
N ARG A 252 -1.57 7.01 23.78
CA ARG A 252 -1.26 7.06 25.23
C ARG A 252 -2.10 8.14 25.94
N GLN A 253 -2.51 9.19 25.24
CA GLN A 253 -3.38 10.24 25.76
C GLN A 253 -4.83 9.76 25.93
N ASP A 254 -5.34 8.92 25.03
CA ASP A 254 -6.68 8.32 25.16
C ASP A 254 -6.74 7.32 26.33
N VAL A 255 -5.67 6.55 26.52
CA VAL A 255 -5.52 5.66 27.70
C VAL A 255 -5.46 6.48 28.98
N HIS A 256 -4.64 7.53 29.05
CA HIS A 256 -4.57 8.40 30.23
C HIS A 256 -5.89 9.11 30.50
N ARG A 257 -6.61 9.57 29.47
CA ARG A 257 -7.92 10.19 29.60
C ARG A 257 -8.95 9.23 30.22
N VAL A 258 -8.99 7.97 29.78
CA VAL A 258 -9.87 6.95 30.37
C VAL A 258 -9.45 6.59 31.80
N LEU A 259 -8.15 6.52 32.09
CA LEU A 259 -7.64 6.26 33.43
C LEU A 259 -7.93 7.41 34.41
N ASP A 260 -7.84 8.65 33.95
CA ASP A 260 -8.14 9.84 34.76
C ASP A 260 -9.66 10.00 34.99
N LEU A 261 -10.49 9.63 34.00
CA LEU A 261 -11.95 9.52 34.16
C LEU A 261 -12.34 8.44 35.18
N LYS A 262 -11.63 7.30 35.21
CA LYS A 262 -11.82 6.26 36.24
C LYS A 262 -11.37 6.71 37.64
N LYS A 263 -10.33 7.53 37.74
CA LYS A 263 -9.85 8.07 39.03
C LYS A 263 -10.81 9.11 39.61
N THR A 264 -11.40 9.94 38.75
CA THR A 264 -12.38 10.95 39.16
C THR A 264 -13.72 10.33 39.55
N SER A 265 -14.19 9.28 38.85
CA SER A 265 -15.42 8.57 39.24
C SER A 265 -15.31 7.77 40.55
N LYS A 266 -14.09 7.34 40.91
CA LYS A 266 -13.79 6.71 42.22
C LYS A 266 -13.67 7.71 43.38
N LYS A 267 -13.46 9.01 43.11
CA LYS A 267 -13.39 10.05 44.15
C LYS A 267 -14.75 10.65 44.51
N ASN A 268 -15.75 10.49 43.64
CA ASN A 268 -17.11 11.00 43.83
C ASN A 268 -18.11 9.91 44.28
N LYS A 269 -17.59 8.77 44.76
CA LYS A 269 -18.32 7.74 45.50
C LYS A 269 -17.71 7.62 46.89
#